data_AF-A0A0D6PG86-F1
#
_entry.id   AF-A0A0D6PG86-F1
#
_cell.length_a   1.000
_cell.length_b   1.000
_cell.length_c   1.000
_cell.angle_alpha   90.00
_cell.angle_beta   90.00
_cell.angle_gamma   90.00
#
_symmetry.space_group_name_H-M   'P 1'
#
loop_
_entity.id
_entity.type
_entity.pdbx_description
1 polymer ?
#
loop_
_entity_poly.entity_id
_entity_poly.type
_entity_poly.pdbx_seq_one_letter_code
_entity_poly.pdbx_strand_id
1 'polypeptide(L)'
;MRYRYRPRSHLLGIGVLLFGLYVLHHPWLAQEIKNSLSDGQLPSLGFSNGATSSLALGRVSTLSGLPNPALTPGALNSTVTPDDLYSTICRRGWTRTVRPDENYTERLKRDQIRQYGYADRRLSDYEEDHLVSLELGGSPTSPKNLWPEPHQAAGGWGSYAKDRLENRLNHLVCNHEISLADAQTMIATNWIAAYQRYVGSTPDNRPSY
;
A
#
# COMPACT_ATOMS: atom_id res chain seq x y z
N MET A 1 73.98 12.78 5.76
CA MET A 1 72.51 12.81 5.93
C MET A 1 71.96 11.52 5.34
N ARG A 2 71.37 10.64 6.17
CA ARG A 2 71.00 9.26 5.80
C ARG A 2 69.54 9.20 5.36
N TYR A 3 69.29 8.89 4.09
CA TYR A 3 67.97 8.54 3.57
C TYR A 3 67.61 7.12 4.05
N ARG A 4 66.58 6.98 4.89
CA ARG A 4 66.03 5.67 5.27
C ARG A 4 64.81 5.35 4.40
N TYR A 5 64.96 4.31 3.61
CA TYR A 5 63.89 3.60 2.91
C TYR A 5 62.98 2.89 3.94
N ARG A 6 61.65 3.08 3.84
CA ARG A 6 60.65 2.32 4.60
C ARG A 6 59.80 1.50 3.61
N PRO A 7 59.72 0.17 3.76
CA PRO A 7 58.84 -0.65 2.94
C PRO A 7 57.38 -0.56 3.44
N ARG A 8 56.43 -0.55 2.50
CA ARG A 8 54.99 -0.72 2.75
C ARG A 8 54.68 -2.20 2.93
N SER A 9 54.18 -2.57 4.10
CA SER A 9 53.54 -3.85 4.37
C SER A 9 52.04 -3.78 4.09
N HIS A 10 51.52 -4.85 3.50
CA HIS A 10 50.11 -5.13 3.25
C HIS A 10 49.31 -5.22 4.56
N LEU A 11 48.07 -4.74 4.55
CA LEU A 11 46.99 -5.26 5.39
C LEU A 11 45.68 -5.25 4.58
N LEU A 12 45.24 -6.47 4.28
CA LEU A 12 43.91 -6.83 3.83
C LEU A 12 42.88 -6.60 4.94
N GLY A 13 41.65 -6.25 4.53
CA GLY A 13 40.43 -6.60 5.26
C GLY A 13 39.97 -5.62 6.33
N ILE A 14 38.90 -4.89 6.04
CA ILE A 14 37.68 -4.70 6.87
C ILE A 14 36.64 -4.13 5.89
N GLY A 15 35.90 -5.03 5.23
CA GLY A 15 34.80 -4.71 4.32
C GLY A 15 33.66 -5.72 4.40
N VAL A 16 33.63 -6.55 5.45
CA VAL A 16 32.63 -7.59 5.67
C VAL A 16 32.36 -7.67 7.17
N LEU A 17 31.68 -6.67 7.73
CA LEU A 17 31.14 -6.75 9.10
C LEU A 17 29.90 -5.84 9.32
N LEU A 18 29.12 -5.57 8.27
CA LEU A 18 27.80 -4.94 8.38
C LEU A 18 26.72 -5.64 7.53
N PHE A 19 26.86 -6.95 7.30
CA PHE A 19 25.80 -7.79 6.70
C PHE A 19 25.37 -8.97 7.58
N GLY A 20 26.07 -9.21 8.70
CA GLY A 20 25.84 -10.38 9.56
C GLY A 20 24.76 -10.24 10.63
N LEU A 21 24.17 -9.05 10.82
CA LEU A 21 23.14 -8.80 11.85
C LEU A 21 21.73 -8.57 11.28
N TYR A 22 21.55 -8.53 9.96
CA TYR A 22 20.25 -8.25 9.34
C TYR A 22 19.46 -9.52 8.94
N VAL A 23 20.11 -10.68 8.89
CA VAL A 23 19.49 -11.96 8.45
C VAL A 23 18.82 -12.72 9.61
N LEU A 24 19.12 -12.38 10.87
CA LEU A 24 18.58 -13.10 12.04
C LEU A 24 17.14 -12.74 12.43
N HIS A 25 16.48 -11.78 11.76
CA HIS A 25 15.10 -11.36 12.07
C HIS A 25 14.11 -11.53 10.89
N HIS A 26 14.54 -12.10 9.75
CA HIS A 26 13.69 -12.23 8.55
C HIS A 26 13.92 -13.58 7.83
N PRO A 27 13.46 -14.72 8.38
CA PRO A 27 13.72 -16.05 7.82
C PRO A 27 13.03 -16.34 6.45
N TRP A 28 12.34 -15.38 5.85
CA TRP A 28 11.66 -15.52 4.56
C TRP A 28 12.49 -15.12 3.33
N LEU A 29 13.65 -14.46 3.49
CA LEU A 29 14.47 -13.99 2.36
C LEU A 29 15.46 -15.04 1.80
N ALA A 30 15.64 -16.17 2.47
CA ALA A 30 16.65 -17.19 2.10
C ALA A 30 16.15 -18.23 1.10
N GLN A 31 14.85 -18.28 0.81
CA GLN A 31 14.25 -19.31 -0.04
C GLN A 31 14.22 -18.94 -1.53
N GLU A 32 14.33 -17.66 -1.86
CA GLU A 32 14.12 -17.16 -3.23
C GLU A 32 15.41 -17.15 -4.09
N ILE A 33 16.58 -17.25 -3.46
CA ILE A 33 17.89 -17.27 -4.15
C ILE A 33 18.28 -18.70 -4.59
N LYS A 34 17.80 -19.75 -3.91
CA LYS A 34 18.17 -21.14 -4.23
C LYS A 34 17.45 -21.72 -5.45
N ASN A 35 16.30 -21.16 -5.85
CA ASN A 35 15.51 -21.70 -6.96
C ASN A 35 15.91 -21.12 -8.34
N SER A 36 16.87 -20.19 -8.40
CA SER A 36 17.23 -19.50 -9.65
C SER A 36 18.49 -20.04 -10.36
N LEU A 37 19.10 -21.13 -9.88
CA LEU A 37 20.40 -21.62 -10.38
C LEU A 37 20.41 -23.07 -10.91
N SER A 38 19.27 -23.75 -11.08
CA SER A 38 19.27 -25.19 -11.42
C SER A 38 19.01 -25.58 -12.88
N ASP A 39 18.57 -24.71 -13.78
CA ASP A 39 18.23 -25.14 -15.15
C ASP A 39 19.09 -24.44 -16.21
N GLY A 40 20.35 -24.88 -16.30
CA GLY A 40 21.21 -24.57 -17.43
C GLY A 40 20.81 -25.37 -18.67
N GLN A 41 20.09 -24.74 -19.61
CA GLN A 41 19.92 -25.27 -20.96
C GLN A 41 19.71 -24.15 -22.00
N LEU A 42 20.67 -24.00 -22.92
CA LEU A 42 20.58 -23.11 -24.08
C LEU A 42 19.93 -23.86 -25.26
N PRO A 43 18.90 -23.31 -25.93
CA PRO A 43 18.49 -23.77 -27.25
C PRO A 43 19.05 -22.87 -28.37
N SER A 44 19.37 -23.52 -29.49
CA SER A 44 19.91 -22.98 -30.73
C SER A 44 18.97 -22.02 -31.45
N LEU A 45 19.54 -20.98 -32.06
CA LEU A 45 18.83 -20.00 -32.88
C LEU A 45 18.47 -20.59 -34.25
N GLY A 46 17.19 -20.90 -34.46
CA GLY A 46 16.60 -21.11 -35.78
C GLY A 46 16.01 -19.80 -36.29
N PHE A 47 16.59 -19.22 -37.34
CA PHE A 47 15.98 -18.12 -38.08
C PHE A 47 14.79 -18.66 -38.90
N SER A 48 13.60 -18.13 -38.65
CA SER A 48 12.44 -18.30 -39.52
C SER A 48 11.77 -16.94 -39.70
N ASN A 49 11.78 -16.47 -40.95
CA ASN A 49 11.09 -15.26 -41.38
C ASN A 49 9.58 -15.46 -41.21
N GLY A 50 8.99 -14.84 -40.19
CA GLY A 50 7.56 -14.87 -39.92
C GLY A 50 7.05 -13.46 -39.68
N ALA A 51 6.04 -13.07 -40.46
CA ALA A 51 5.41 -11.76 -40.44
C ALA A 51 5.09 -11.27 -39.02
N THR A 52 5.60 -10.09 -38.67
CA THR A 52 5.23 -9.38 -37.44
C THR A 52 3.79 -8.90 -37.56
N SER A 53 2.84 -9.74 -37.16
CA SER A 53 1.52 -9.26 -36.74
C SER A 53 1.71 -8.56 -35.40
N SER A 54 1.91 -7.24 -35.44
CA SER A 54 1.85 -6.39 -34.25
C SER A 54 0.40 -6.35 -33.76
N LEU A 55 0.02 -7.36 -32.96
CA LEU A 55 -1.11 -7.21 -32.06
C LEU A 55 -0.69 -6.13 -31.05
N ALA A 56 -1.15 -4.90 -31.30
CA ALA A 56 -1.19 -3.88 -30.27
C ALA A 56 -2.16 -4.38 -29.19
N LEU A 57 -1.65 -5.17 -28.24
CA LEU A 57 -2.31 -5.37 -26.96
C LEU A 57 -2.38 -3.99 -26.33
N GLY A 58 -3.51 -3.30 -26.54
CA GLY A 58 -3.84 -2.11 -25.78
C GLY A 58 -3.66 -2.47 -24.31
N ARG A 59 -2.71 -1.83 -23.64
CA ARG A 59 -2.55 -2.00 -22.20
C ARG A 59 -3.86 -1.53 -21.58
N VAL A 60 -4.72 -2.46 -21.20
CA VAL A 60 -5.77 -2.18 -20.22
C VAL A 60 -5.01 -1.78 -18.97
N SER A 61 -4.87 -0.48 -18.74
CA SER A 61 -4.31 0.04 -17.50
C SER A 61 -5.31 -0.29 -16.42
N THR A 62 -5.07 -1.39 -15.72
CA THR A 62 -5.87 -1.76 -14.56
C THR A 62 -5.56 -0.75 -13.46
N LEU A 63 -6.61 -0.16 -12.89
CA LEU A 63 -6.46 0.81 -11.82
C LEU A 63 -5.71 0.18 -10.65
N SER A 64 -4.79 0.93 -10.04
CA SER A 64 -4.13 0.53 -8.80
C SER A 64 -5.13 0.58 -7.65
N GLY A 65 -5.11 -0.42 -6.76
CA GLY A 65 -5.85 -0.38 -5.49
C GLY A 65 -5.21 0.55 -4.46
N LEU A 66 -3.95 0.95 -4.65
CA LEU A 66 -3.28 1.94 -3.80
C LEU A 66 -3.44 3.36 -4.39
N PRO A 67 -3.68 4.38 -3.55
CA PRO A 67 -3.67 5.77 -3.99
C PRO A 67 -2.26 6.23 -4.38
N ASN A 68 -2.18 7.35 -5.09
CA ASN A 68 -0.92 8.05 -5.29
C ASN A 68 -0.52 8.76 -3.97
N PRO A 69 0.59 8.39 -3.31
CA PRO A 69 0.97 8.95 -2.01
C PRO A 69 1.34 10.45 -2.07
N ALA A 70 1.65 10.98 -3.25
CA ALA A 70 1.87 12.42 -3.42
C ALA A 70 0.56 13.23 -3.37
N LEU A 71 -0.57 12.62 -3.72
CA LEU A 71 -1.89 13.25 -3.72
C LEU A 71 -2.63 12.97 -2.41
N THR A 72 -2.62 11.72 -1.97
CA THR A 72 -3.35 11.25 -0.78
C THR A 72 -2.38 10.53 0.16
N PRO A 73 -1.58 11.28 0.94
CA PRO A 73 -0.62 10.71 1.90
C PRO A 73 -1.26 10.16 3.19
N GLY A 74 -2.56 10.38 3.43
CA GLY A 74 -3.27 9.90 4.62
C GLY A 74 -3.33 10.93 5.76
N ALA A 75 -3.96 12.08 5.52
CA ALA A 75 -4.12 13.09 6.57
C ALA A 75 -5.04 12.62 7.71
N LEU A 76 -4.64 12.87 8.97
CA LEU A 76 -5.37 12.47 10.17
C LEU A 76 -6.34 13.55 10.68
N ASN A 77 -7.34 13.14 11.44
CA ASN A 77 -8.20 14.01 12.23
C ASN A 77 -7.53 14.29 13.59
N SER A 78 -7.17 15.54 13.84
CA SER A 78 -6.52 15.96 15.08
C SER A 78 -7.41 15.83 16.33
N THR A 79 -8.71 15.60 16.17
CA THR A 79 -9.64 15.39 17.29
C THR A 79 -9.78 13.93 17.71
N VAL A 80 -9.02 13.01 17.09
CA VAL A 80 -8.97 11.60 17.47
C VAL A 80 -7.59 11.31 18.03
N THR A 81 -7.53 10.88 19.28
CA THR A 81 -6.30 10.60 20.02
C THR A 81 -6.39 9.24 20.70
N PRO A 82 -5.24 8.64 21.09
CA PRO A 82 -5.25 7.40 21.86
C PRO A 82 -6.04 7.48 23.18
N ASP A 83 -6.20 8.69 23.75
CA ASP A 83 -6.87 8.89 25.04
C ASP A 83 -8.41 9.00 24.91
N ASP A 84 -8.93 9.25 23.70
CA ASP A 84 -10.35 9.53 23.47
C ASP A 84 -11.12 8.44 22.72
N LEU A 85 -10.47 7.29 22.45
CA LEU A 85 -10.98 6.21 21.60
C LEU A 85 -12.45 5.85 21.86
N TYR A 86 -12.85 5.69 23.12
CA TYR A 86 -14.22 5.30 23.52
C TYR A 86 -15.25 6.43 23.44
N SER A 87 -14.80 7.66 23.27
CA SER A 87 -15.66 8.80 22.92
C SER A 87 -15.69 9.08 21.41
N THR A 88 -14.71 8.54 20.67
CA THR A 88 -14.51 8.71 19.23
C THR A 88 -14.70 7.39 18.47
N ILE A 89 -13.63 6.84 17.89
CA ILE A 89 -13.67 5.76 16.89
C ILE A 89 -14.19 4.41 17.41
N CYS A 90 -14.21 4.20 18.73
CA CYS A 90 -14.78 3.01 19.36
C CYS A 90 -16.22 3.21 19.83
N ARG A 91 -16.78 4.42 19.65
CA ARG A 91 -18.19 4.71 19.92
C ARG A 91 -19.02 4.41 18.68
N ARG A 92 -20.01 3.51 18.84
CA ARG A 92 -20.95 3.16 17.77
C ARG A 92 -21.58 4.41 17.15
N GLY A 93 -21.51 4.51 15.82
CA GLY A 93 -22.10 5.61 15.05
C GLY A 93 -21.28 6.90 15.02
N TRP A 94 -20.10 6.96 15.65
CA TRP A 94 -19.26 8.16 15.63
C TRP A 94 -18.89 8.61 14.22
N THR A 95 -18.52 7.70 13.32
CA THR A 95 -18.15 8.06 11.94
C THR A 95 -19.28 8.79 11.22
N ARG A 96 -20.55 8.44 11.46
CA ARG A 96 -21.72 9.14 10.92
C ARG A 96 -21.78 10.62 11.34
N THR A 97 -21.21 10.97 12.50
CA THR A 97 -21.20 12.34 13.01
C THR A 97 -20.12 13.22 12.38
N VAL A 98 -19.09 12.61 11.79
CA VAL A 98 -17.95 13.33 11.19
C VAL A 98 -17.85 13.16 9.67
N ARG A 99 -18.65 12.27 9.08
CA ARG A 99 -18.68 12.07 7.62
C ARG A 99 -18.98 13.41 6.91
N PRO A 100 -18.23 13.74 5.84
CA PRO A 100 -18.48 14.95 5.07
C PRO A 100 -19.81 14.87 4.31
N ASP A 101 -20.32 16.03 3.89
CA ASP A 101 -21.50 16.13 3.03
C ASP A 101 -21.23 15.48 1.66
N GLU A 102 -22.23 14.79 1.11
CA GLU A 102 -22.11 14.09 -0.18
C GLU A 102 -21.84 15.04 -1.35
N ASN A 103 -22.39 16.27 -1.32
CA ASN A 103 -22.11 17.25 -2.38
C ASN A 103 -20.65 17.70 -2.37
N TYR A 104 -19.99 17.65 -1.21
CA TYR A 104 -18.55 17.91 -1.12
C TYR A 104 -17.77 16.77 -1.76
N THR A 105 -18.04 15.52 -1.37
CA THR A 105 -17.30 14.34 -1.86
C THR A 105 -17.54 14.08 -3.34
N GLU A 106 -18.76 14.24 -3.86
CA GLU A 106 -19.05 14.06 -5.29
C GLU A 106 -18.33 15.07 -6.19
N ARG A 107 -18.18 16.32 -5.73
CA ARG A 107 -17.37 17.32 -6.44
C ARG A 107 -15.89 16.94 -6.40
N LEU A 108 -15.39 16.57 -5.22
CA LEU A 108 -13.99 16.21 -5.03
C LEU A 108 -13.61 14.99 -5.89
N LYS A 109 -14.42 13.92 -5.87
CA LYS A 109 -14.25 12.70 -6.68
C LYS A 109 -14.08 13.02 -8.16
N ARG A 110 -14.96 13.87 -8.70
CA ARG A 110 -14.90 14.27 -10.11
C ARG A 110 -13.58 14.96 -10.45
N ASP A 111 -13.10 15.82 -9.56
CA ASP A 111 -11.86 16.58 -9.75
C ASP A 111 -10.64 15.66 -9.61
N GLN A 112 -10.64 14.78 -8.62
CA GLN A 112 -9.55 13.87 -8.35
C GLN A 112 -9.40 12.77 -9.39
N ILE A 113 -10.49 12.24 -9.97
CA ILE A 113 -10.41 11.31 -11.12
C ILE A 113 -9.56 11.93 -12.26
N ARG A 114 -9.71 13.23 -12.50
CA ARG A 114 -8.88 13.94 -13.49
C ARG A 114 -7.45 14.14 -12.99
N GLN A 115 -7.28 14.51 -11.71
CA GLN A 115 -5.97 14.72 -11.08
C GLN A 115 -5.11 13.44 -11.05
N TYR A 116 -5.74 12.29 -10.82
CA TYR A 116 -5.12 10.97 -10.83
C TYR A 116 -4.83 10.46 -12.24
N GLY A 117 -5.38 11.12 -13.27
CA GLY A 117 -5.19 10.71 -14.66
C GLY A 117 -5.93 9.42 -15.02
N TYR A 118 -7.01 9.09 -14.32
CA TYR A 118 -7.80 7.91 -14.64
C TYR A 118 -8.44 8.02 -16.03
N ALA A 119 -8.29 6.95 -16.80
CA ALA A 119 -8.87 6.84 -18.13
C ALA A 119 -10.39 6.66 -18.04
N ASP A 120 -10.86 5.83 -17.11
CA ASP A 120 -12.27 5.76 -16.77
C ASP A 120 -12.66 6.98 -15.91
N ARG A 121 -13.80 7.57 -16.27
CA ARG A 121 -14.35 8.77 -15.61
C ARG A 121 -15.78 8.55 -15.13
N ARG A 122 -16.28 7.32 -15.17
CA ARG A 122 -17.60 6.97 -14.68
C ARG A 122 -17.58 6.98 -13.15
N LEU A 123 -18.23 7.98 -12.56
CA LEU A 123 -18.20 8.19 -11.10
C LEU A 123 -18.71 7.01 -10.27
N SER A 124 -19.56 6.15 -10.83
CA SER A 124 -20.08 4.96 -10.17
C SER A 124 -19.04 3.85 -10.00
N ASP A 125 -17.88 3.96 -10.63
CA ASP A 125 -16.82 2.94 -10.57
C ASP A 125 -15.83 3.24 -9.44
N TYR A 126 -16.05 4.35 -8.74
CA TYR A 126 -15.21 4.87 -7.69
C TYR A 126 -16.02 5.26 -6.46
N GLU A 127 -15.48 4.93 -5.30
CA GLU A 127 -15.89 5.48 -4.02
C GLU A 127 -15.01 6.67 -3.70
N GLU A 128 -15.59 7.77 -3.19
CA GLU A 128 -14.76 8.85 -2.64
C GLU A 128 -14.45 8.50 -1.19
N ASP A 129 -13.29 7.90 -0.97
CA ASP A 129 -13.00 7.20 0.27
C ASP A 129 -11.76 7.73 0.99
N HIS A 130 -11.70 7.45 2.28
CA HIS A 130 -10.62 7.85 3.17
C HIS A 130 -9.49 6.81 3.13
N LEU A 131 -8.25 7.21 2.81
CA LEU A 131 -7.09 6.31 2.88
C LEU A 131 -6.85 5.82 4.31
N VAL A 132 -6.75 6.74 5.27
CA VAL A 132 -6.92 6.39 6.68
C VAL A 132 -8.41 6.48 6.97
N SER A 133 -9.05 5.35 7.25
CA SER A 133 -10.48 5.29 7.56
C SER A 133 -10.88 6.29 8.65
N LEU A 134 -12.12 6.79 8.58
CA LEU A 134 -12.72 7.51 9.71
C LEU A 134 -12.69 6.65 10.98
N GLU A 135 -12.84 5.32 10.85
CA GLU A 135 -12.77 4.38 11.98
C GLU A 135 -11.37 4.25 12.59
N LEU A 136 -10.37 4.88 11.99
CA LEU A 136 -8.99 4.99 12.47
C LEU A 136 -8.55 6.45 12.63
N GLY A 137 -9.49 7.38 12.70
CA GLY A 137 -9.20 8.79 12.92
C GLY A 137 -8.60 9.50 11.71
N GLY A 138 -8.92 9.06 10.49
CA GLY A 138 -8.61 9.83 9.28
C GLY A 138 -9.33 11.17 9.21
N SER A 139 -8.73 12.14 8.53
CA SER A 139 -9.34 13.45 8.30
C SER A 139 -10.60 13.30 7.45
N PRO A 140 -11.76 13.87 7.87
CA PRO A 140 -13.01 13.68 7.16
C PRO A 140 -13.10 14.42 5.85
N THR A 141 -12.45 15.58 5.74
CA THR A 141 -12.61 16.49 4.59
C THR A 141 -11.31 16.75 3.85
N SER A 142 -10.14 16.36 4.37
CA SER A 142 -8.88 16.68 3.70
C SER A 142 -8.73 15.91 2.37
N PRO A 143 -8.50 16.59 1.24
CA PRO A 143 -8.13 15.92 -0.02
C PRO A 143 -6.84 15.10 0.07
N LYS A 144 -6.03 15.32 1.12
CA LYS A 144 -4.85 14.50 1.42
C LYS A 144 -5.18 13.18 2.12
N ASN A 145 -6.43 12.96 2.49
CA ASN A 145 -6.94 11.68 3.00
C ASN A 145 -8.05 11.11 2.13
N LEU A 146 -8.65 11.90 1.24
CA LEU A 146 -9.70 11.47 0.32
C LEU A 146 -9.12 11.15 -1.06
N TRP A 147 -9.64 10.11 -1.70
CA TRP A 147 -9.30 9.75 -3.07
C TRP A 147 -10.43 8.99 -3.76
N PRO A 148 -10.48 9.00 -5.11
CA PRO A 148 -11.41 8.19 -5.88
C PRO A 148 -10.95 6.73 -5.89
N GLU A 149 -11.31 5.99 -4.87
CA GLU A 149 -10.97 4.57 -4.71
C GLU A 149 -11.74 3.70 -5.71
N PRO A 150 -11.07 2.94 -6.59
CA PRO A 150 -11.76 2.06 -7.52
C PRO A 150 -12.51 0.93 -6.80
N HIS A 151 -13.77 0.69 -7.17
CA HIS A 151 -14.46 -0.55 -6.77
C HIS A 151 -13.81 -1.80 -7.37
N GLN A 152 -13.22 -1.66 -8.56
CA GLN A 152 -12.49 -2.72 -9.25
C GLN A 152 -11.07 -2.25 -9.57
N ALA A 153 -10.09 -2.97 -9.03
CA ALA A 153 -8.67 -2.66 -9.21
C ALA A 153 -7.86 -3.93 -9.53
N ALA A 154 -6.61 -3.73 -9.94
CA ALA A 154 -5.67 -4.80 -10.22
C ALA A 154 -5.59 -5.81 -9.04
N GLY A 155 -5.69 -7.10 -9.35
CA GLY A 155 -5.63 -8.16 -8.33
C GLY A 155 -6.87 -8.26 -7.43
N GLY A 156 -7.95 -7.51 -7.72
CA GLY A 156 -9.16 -7.50 -6.91
C GLY A 156 -9.04 -6.64 -5.65
N TRP A 157 -8.04 -5.77 -5.55
CA TRP A 157 -7.82 -4.88 -4.41
C TRP A 157 -8.67 -3.60 -4.52
N GLY A 158 -10.00 -3.74 -4.51
CA GLY A 158 -10.95 -2.62 -4.58
C GLY A 158 -11.53 -2.22 -3.21
N SER A 159 -12.42 -1.22 -3.23
CA SER A 159 -12.96 -0.60 -2.00
C SER A 159 -13.55 -1.59 -0.99
N TYR A 160 -14.32 -2.58 -1.44
CA TYR A 160 -14.91 -3.57 -0.53
C TYR A 160 -13.87 -4.42 0.22
N ALA A 161 -12.71 -4.70 -0.38
CA ALA A 161 -11.63 -5.37 0.34
C ALA A 161 -11.02 -4.43 1.40
N LYS A 162 -10.85 -3.15 1.08
CA LYS A 162 -10.36 -2.16 2.04
C LYS A 162 -11.34 -1.97 3.20
N ASP A 163 -12.65 -1.89 2.97
CA ASP A 163 -13.68 -1.84 4.03
C ASP A 163 -13.51 -2.94 5.07
N ARG A 164 -13.21 -4.17 4.63
CA ARG A 164 -12.98 -5.30 5.54
C ARG A 164 -11.77 -5.09 6.43
N LEU A 165 -10.68 -4.57 5.85
CA LEU A 165 -9.49 -4.22 6.61
C LEU A 165 -9.79 -3.10 7.61
N GLU A 166 -10.53 -2.06 7.21
CA GLU A 166 -10.86 -0.93 8.08
C GLU A 166 -11.60 -1.39 9.34
N ASN A 167 -12.67 -2.17 9.14
CA ASN A 167 -13.43 -2.79 10.23
C ASN A 167 -12.54 -3.66 11.12
N ARG A 168 -11.63 -4.45 10.52
CA ARG A 168 -10.71 -5.31 11.25
C ARG A 168 -9.72 -4.50 12.09
N LEU A 169 -9.12 -3.45 11.52
CA LEU A 169 -8.17 -2.59 12.24
C LEU A 169 -8.87 -1.81 13.35
N ASN A 170 -10.08 -1.28 13.12
CA ASN A 170 -10.86 -0.63 14.16
C ASN A 170 -11.11 -1.56 15.34
N HIS A 171 -11.56 -2.80 15.07
CA HIS A 171 -11.76 -3.81 16.11
C HIS A 171 -10.49 -4.07 16.93
N LEU A 172 -9.35 -4.25 16.26
CA LEU A 172 -8.06 -4.47 16.92
C LEU A 172 -7.64 -3.26 17.78
N VAL A 173 -7.84 -2.04 17.29
CA VAL A 173 -7.55 -0.81 18.06
C VAL A 173 -8.46 -0.68 19.28
N CYS A 174 -9.77 -0.92 19.11
CA CYS A 174 -10.75 -0.79 20.19
C CYS A 174 -10.63 -1.87 21.27
N ASN A 175 -10.00 -3.00 20.94
CA ASN A 175 -9.60 -4.06 21.88
C ASN A 175 -8.18 -3.88 22.44
N HIS A 176 -7.46 -2.83 22.05
CA HIS A 176 -6.05 -2.59 22.41
C HIS A 176 -5.08 -3.69 21.96
N GLU A 177 -5.41 -4.45 20.91
CA GLU A 177 -4.54 -5.47 20.32
C GLU A 177 -3.42 -4.85 19.46
N ILE A 178 -3.67 -3.67 18.88
CA ILE A 178 -2.69 -2.82 18.19
C ILE A 178 -2.90 -1.35 18.59
N SER A 179 -1.86 -0.53 18.46
CA SER A 179 -2.02 0.91 18.70
C SER A 179 -2.74 1.61 17.54
N LEU A 180 -3.42 2.72 17.84
CA LEU A 180 -4.02 3.59 16.81
C LEU A 180 -2.98 4.05 15.78
N ALA A 181 -1.80 4.47 16.25
CA ALA A 181 -0.72 4.95 15.40
C ALA A 181 -0.18 3.87 14.44
N ASP A 182 -0.08 2.62 14.92
CA ASP A 182 0.34 1.49 14.07
C ASP A 182 -0.71 1.23 13.00
N ALA A 183 -2.00 1.19 13.36
CA ALA A 183 -3.09 0.99 12.40
C ALA A 183 -3.12 2.08 11.32
N GLN A 184 -3.00 3.36 11.73
CA GLN A 184 -2.92 4.51 10.82
C GLN A 184 -1.72 4.41 9.88
N THR A 185 -0.55 4.06 10.39
CA THR A 185 0.68 3.91 9.59
C THR A 185 0.54 2.79 8.57
N MET A 186 0.02 1.64 8.99
CA MET A 186 -0.14 0.46 8.13
C MET A 186 -1.10 0.74 6.96
N ILE A 187 -2.27 1.31 7.24
CA ILE A 187 -3.27 1.58 6.20
C ILE A 187 -2.81 2.69 5.25
N ALA A 188 -2.19 3.77 5.76
CA ALA A 188 -1.70 4.86 4.93
C ALA A 188 -0.53 4.46 4.02
N THR A 189 0.33 3.55 4.49
CA THR A 189 1.53 3.15 3.75
C THR A 189 1.20 2.12 2.67
N ASN A 190 0.49 1.05 3.04
CA ASN A 190 0.13 -0.03 2.14
C ASN A 190 -1.01 -0.86 2.75
N TRP A 191 -2.25 -0.43 2.52
CA TRP A 191 -3.41 -1.13 3.03
C TRP A 191 -3.52 -2.57 2.49
N ILE A 192 -3.03 -2.87 1.29
CA ILE A 192 -3.04 -4.24 0.74
C ILE A 192 -2.18 -5.18 1.60
N ALA A 193 -0.98 -4.74 1.99
CA ALA A 193 -0.12 -5.52 2.88
C ALA A 193 -0.74 -5.67 4.28
N ALA A 194 -1.40 -4.64 4.78
CA ALA A 194 -2.14 -4.70 6.04
C ALA A 194 -3.32 -5.69 5.97
N TYR A 195 -4.07 -5.69 4.86
CA TYR A 195 -5.13 -6.68 4.59
C TYR A 195 -4.56 -8.10 4.62
N GLN A 196 -3.47 -8.34 3.91
CA GLN A 196 -2.81 -9.64 3.88
C GLN A 196 -2.38 -10.12 5.26
N ARG A 197 -1.99 -9.20 6.13
CA ARG A 197 -1.60 -9.49 7.51
C ARG A 197 -2.77 -9.78 8.45
N TYR A 198 -3.86 -9.02 8.35
CA TYR A 198 -4.91 -9.03 9.38
C TYR A 198 -6.24 -9.67 8.95
N VAL A 199 -6.44 -9.86 7.65
CA VAL A 199 -7.67 -10.42 7.06
C VAL A 199 -7.38 -11.72 6.31
N GLY A 200 -6.47 -11.70 5.32
CA GLY A 200 -6.11 -12.91 4.57
C GLY A 200 -5.39 -12.61 3.25
N SER A 201 -4.83 -13.65 2.61
CA SER A 201 -3.99 -13.49 1.41
C SER A 201 -4.74 -13.07 0.15
N THR A 202 -6.06 -13.27 0.09
CA THR A 202 -6.90 -12.91 -1.07
C THR A 202 -7.96 -11.88 -0.68
N PRO A 203 -8.23 -10.87 -1.53
CA PRO A 203 -9.23 -9.86 -1.25
C PRO A 203 -10.65 -10.45 -1.25
N ASP A 204 -11.44 -10.09 -0.25
CA ASP A 204 -12.87 -10.37 -0.17
C ASP A 204 -13.65 -9.12 -0.57
N ASN A 205 -14.18 -9.12 -1.80
CA ASN A 205 -14.94 -8.00 -2.36
C ASN A 205 -16.46 -8.14 -2.15
N ARG A 206 -16.91 -9.01 -1.23
CA ARG A 206 -18.32 -9.05 -0.86
C ARG A 206 -18.65 -7.80 -0.04
N PRO A 207 -19.77 -7.10 -0.33
CA PRO A 207 -20.19 -5.94 0.45
C PRO A 207 -20.27 -6.23 1.96
N SER A 208 -19.76 -5.31 2.78
CA SER A 208 -20.00 -5.29 4.23
C SER A 208 -21.42 -4.79 4.49
N TYR A 209 -22.31 -5.68 4.96
CA TYR A 209 -23.61 -5.29 5.49
C TYR A 209 -23.52 -4.99 6.98
#